data_AF-A0A7K1EUC1-F1
#
_entry.id   AF-A0A7K1EUC1-F1
#
_cell.length_a   1.000
_cell.length_b   1.000
_cell.length_c   1.000
_cell.angle_alpha   90.00
_cell.angle_beta   90.00
_cell.angle_gamma   90.00
#
_symmetry.space_group_name_H-M   'P 1'
#
loop_
_entity.id
_entity.type
_entity.pdbx_description
1 polymer ?
#
loop_
_entity_poly.entity_id
_entity_poly.type
_entity_poly.pdbx_seq_one_letter_code
_entity_poly.pdbx_strand_id
1 'polypeptide(L)' 'MYVCGITPYDATHLGHAATYLTFDLINRYLRLTGRAIEYVQNITDVDDPLLER' A
#
# COMPACT_ATOMS: atom_id res chain seq x y z
N MET A 1 5.76 -4.12 -9.10
CA MET A 1 5.18 -4.62 -7.84
C MET A 1 3.92 -3.83 -7.58
N TYR A 2 2.79 -4.52 -7.56
CA TYR A 2 1.52 -3.93 -7.16
C TYR A 2 1.22 -4.33 -5.72
N VAL A 3 0.82 -3.36 -4.90
CA VAL A 3 0.38 -3.59 -3.52
C VAL A 3 -0.97 -2.89 -3.37
N CYS A 4 -2.00 -3.60 -2.88
CA CYS A 4 -3.29 -2.97 -2.61
C CYS A 4 -3.10 -1.82 -1.61
N GLY A 5 -3.66 -0.66 -1.91
CA GLY A 5 -3.72 0.47 -1.00
C GLY A 5 -4.93 0.40 -0.07
N ILE A 6 -5.23 1.53 0.56
CA ILE A 6 -6.34 1.66 1.50
C ILE A 6 -7.66 1.94 0.77
N THR A 7 -8.77 1.60 1.44
CA THR A 7 -10.03 2.34 1.30
C THR A 7 -10.01 3.43 2.38
N PRO A 8 -9.93 4.74 2.03
CA PRO A 8 -9.65 5.82 2.99
C PRO A 8 -10.90 6.25 3.77
N TYR A 9 -11.66 5.30 4.31
CA TYR A 9 -12.84 5.59 5.12
C TYR A 9 -12.47 6.01 6.54
N ASP A 10 -11.27 5.70 7.06
CA ASP A 10 -10.82 6.10 8.39
C ASP A 10 -9.28 6.25 8.48
N ALA A 11 -8.79 6.66 9.64
CA ALA A 11 -7.37 6.81 9.93
C ALA A 11 -6.60 5.47 9.83
N THR A 12 -5.36 5.57 9.36
CA THR A 12 -4.44 4.43 9.25
C THR A 12 -4.17 3.78 10.61
N HIS A 13 -4.51 2.50 10.76
CA HIS A 13 -4.15 1.71 11.94
C HIS A 13 -2.83 0.94 11.76
N LEU A 14 -2.29 0.36 12.85
CA LEU A 14 -0.99 -0.35 12.84
C LEU A 14 -0.92 -1.52 11.86
N GLY A 15 -2.04 -2.20 11.59
CA GLY A 15 -2.13 -3.21 10.52
C GLY A 15 -1.72 -2.67 9.15
N HIS A 16 -2.25 -1.52 8.72
CA HIS A 16 -1.87 -0.87 7.46
C HIS A 16 -0.38 -0.51 7.46
N ALA A 17 0.12 0.08 8.55
CA ALA A 17 1.53 0.45 8.67
C ALA A 17 2.46 -0.77 8.55
N ALA A 18 2.13 -1.88 9.22
CA ALA A 18 2.91 -3.12 9.15
C ALA A 18 2.95 -3.70 7.73
N THR A 19 1.82 -3.70 7.03
CA THR A 19 1.76 -4.14 5.63
C THR A 19 2.62 -3.27 4.73
N TYR A 20 2.49 -1.93 4.81
CA TYR A 20 3.24 -1.04 3.92
C TYR A 20 4.72 -0.99 4.25
N LEU A 21 5.13 -1.13 5.51
CA LEU A 21 6.54 -1.28 5.87
C LEU A 21 7.13 -2.58 5.34
N THR A 22 6.38 -3.69 5.37
CA THR A 22 6.82 -4.96 4.77
C THR A 22 7.12 -4.78 3.29
N PHE A 23 6.20 -4.18 2.54
CA PHE A 23 6.40 -3.97 1.10
C PHE A 23 7.45 -2.90 0.78
N ASP A 24 7.63 -1.89 1.64
CA ASP A 24 8.73 -0.95 1.54
C ASP A 24 10.09 -1.66 1.66
N LEU A 25 10.24 -2.57 2.62
CA LEU A 25 11.47 -3.37 2.76
C LEU A 25 11.75 -4.23 1.52
N ILE A 26 10.72 -4.86 0.94
CA ILE A 26 10.88 -5.64 -0.29
C ILE A 26 11.29 -4.71 -1.45
N ASN A 27 10.64 -3.56 -1.62
CA ASN A 27 10.98 -2.58 -2.66
C ASN A 27 12.44 -2.09 -2.51
N ARG A 28 12.87 -1.78 -1.28
CA ARG A 28 14.27 -1.39 -0.99
C ARG A 28 15.25 -2.49 -1.32
N TYR A 29 14.97 -3.74 -0.93
CA TYR A 29 15.85 -4.87 -1.22
C TYR A 29 15.98 -5.12 -2.73
N LEU A 30 14.87 -5.06 -3.47
CA LEU A 30 14.90 -5.25 -4.93
C LEU A 30 15.70 -4.14 -5.62
N ARG A 31 15.56 -2.88 -5.19
CA ARG A 31 16.38 -1.77 -5.69
C ARG A 31 17.86 -1.94 -5.33
N LEU A 32 18.16 -2.38 -4.11
CA LEU A 32 19.53 -2.64 -3.65
C LEU A 32 20.23 -3.71 -4.50
N THR A 33 19.49 -4.73 -4.96
CA THR A 33 20.01 -5.80 -5.84
C THR A 33 20.10 -5.40 -7.32
N GLY A 34 19.92 -4.12 -7.65
CA GLY A 34 20.06 -3.59 -9.00
C GLY A 34 18.87 -3.83 -9.91
N ARG A 35 17.73 -4.27 -9.37
CA ARG A 35 16.51 -4.50 -10.17
C ARG A 35 15.82 -3.17 -10.43
N ALA A 36 15.50 -2.91 -11.70
CA ALA A 36 14.54 -1.87 -12.07
C ALA A 36 13.14 -2.33 -11.65
N ILE A 37 12.58 -1.68 -10.64
CA ILE A 37 11.24 -2.00 -10.14
C ILE A 37 10.31 -0.79 -10.25
N GLU A 38 9.19 -1.01 -10.91
CA GLU A 38 8.04 -0.12 -10.86
C GLU A 38 7.17 -0.54 -9.68
N TYR A 39 6.96 0.36 -8.72
CA TYR A 39 6.11 0.13 -7.56
C TYR A 39 4.82 0.93 -7.74
N VAL A 40 3.67 0.24 -7.73
CA VAL A 40 2.34 0.83 -7.92
C VAL A 40 1.46 0.44 -6.75
N GLN A 41 0.71 1.40 -6.23
CA GLN A 41 -0.26 1.20 -5.16
C GLN A 41 -1.51 2.01 -5.50
N ASN A 42 -2.68 1.36 -5.47
CA ASN A 42 -3.93 2.04 -5.73
C ASN A 42 -4.42 2.81 -4.50
N ILE A 43 -5.50 3.57 -4.67
CA ILE A 43 -6.37 4.01 -3.59
C ILE A 43 -7.77 3.54 -4.00
N THR A 44 -8.49 2.89 -3.10
CA THR A 44 -9.89 2.52 -3.35
C THR A 44 -10.74 3.71 -2.94
N ASP A 45 -10.90 4.66 -3.85
CA ASP A 45 -11.61 5.93 -3.62
C ASP A 45 -13.13 5.83 -3.83
N VAL A 46 -13.61 4.66 -4.28
CA VAL A 46 -15.03 4.33 -4.39
C VAL A 46 -15.25 2.93 -3.81
N ASP A 47 -16.04 2.85 -2.75
CA ASP A 47 -16.40 1.62 -2.03
C ASP A 47 -17.62 1.88 -1.15
N ASP A 48 -18.43 0.86 -0.84
CA ASP A 48 -19.63 1.02 -0.01
C ASP A 48 -19.32 1.63 1.38
N PRO A 49 -18.25 1.21 2.10
CA PRO A 49 -17.89 1.78 3.41
C PRO A 49 -17.52 3.28 3.39
N LEU A 50 -17.18 3.84 2.22
CA LEU A 50 -16.93 5.28 2.07
C LEU A 50 -18.24 6.08 2.02
N LEU A 51 -19.32 5.46 1.52
CA LEU A 51 -20.63 6.10 1.33
C LEU A 51 -21.52 5.99 2.58
N GLU A 52 -21.20 5.06 3.48
CA GLU A 52 -21.95 4.79 4.72
C GLU A 52 -21.45 5.59 5.94
N ARG A 53 -20.46 6.49 5.77
CA ARG A 53 -19.94 7.40 6.80
C ARG A 53 -20.55 8.80 6.72
#